data_AF-A0A432S7Z8-F1
#
_entry.id   AF-A0A432S7Z8-F1
#
_cell.length_a   1.000
_cell.length_b   1.000
_cell.length_c   1.000
_cell.angle_alpha   90.00
_cell.angle_beta   90.00
_cell.angle_gamma   90.00
#
_symmetry.space_group_name_H-M   'P 1'
#
loop_
_entity.id
_entity.type
_entity.pdbx_description
1 polymer ?
#
loop_
_entity_poly.entity_id
_entity_poly.type
_entity_poly.pdbx_seq_one_letter_code
_entity_poly.pdbx_strand_id
1 'polypeptide(L)'
;MFKLKRYSPTEIEIEITPNQLVSMFPIEIQEHPFMGKIERVWQTDDRTYSIQTIDKNFIIDKSFKNLHKVVKTEKMLEILSNLKNFQIILFYEDKKDIYDVEKLS
;
A
#
# COMPACT_ATOMS: atom_id res chain seq x y z
N MET A 1 -9.08 -10.71 -9.79
CA MET A 1 -9.09 -10.76 -8.31
C MET A 1 -7.65 -10.68 -7.81
N PHE A 2 -7.40 -10.57 -6.51
CA PHE A 2 -6.04 -10.65 -5.95
C PHE A 2 -5.97 -11.65 -4.81
N LYS A 3 -4.84 -12.35 -4.73
CA LYS A 3 -4.44 -13.20 -3.62
C LYS A 3 -3.39 -12.44 -2.82
N LEU A 4 -3.65 -12.21 -1.53
CA LEU A 4 -2.75 -11.53 -0.62
C LEU A 4 -2.27 -12.52 0.43
N LYS A 5 -0.94 -12.61 0.61
CA LYS A 5 -0.28 -13.53 1.51
C LYS A 5 0.65 -12.81 2.48
N ARG A 6 0.52 -13.10 3.78
CA ARG A 6 1.45 -12.66 4.84
C ARG A 6 2.00 -13.90 5.53
N TYR A 7 3.31 -13.96 5.82
CA TYR A 7 3.93 -15.15 6.43
C TYR A 7 4.10 -15.06 7.95
N SER A 8 4.22 -13.84 8.50
CA SER A 8 4.55 -13.62 9.92
C SER A 8 3.56 -12.68 10.59
N PRO A 9 3.23 -12.87 11.88
CA PRO A 9 3.60 -14.00 12.75
C PRO A 9 2.82 -15.29 12.47
N THR A 10 1.83 -15.23 11.56
CA THR A 10 1.02 -16.37 11.14
C THR A 10 0.76 -16.25 9.65
N GLU A 11 0.84 -17.38 8.95
CA GLU A 11 0.51 -17.44 7.54
C GLU A 11 -0.98 -17.14 7.35
N ILE A 12 -1.25 -16.10 6.58
CA ILE A 12 -2.61 -15.71 6.18
C ILE A 12 -2.62 -15.60 4.68
N GLU A 13 -3.64 -16.19 4.08
CA GLU A 13 -3.92 -16.09 2.65
C GLU A 13 -5.38 -15.68 2.49
N ILE A 14 -5.60 -14.57 1.76
CA ILE A 14 -6.95 -14.06 1.51
C ILE A 14 -7.11 -13.69 0.04
N GLU A 15 -8.29 -13.94 -0.50
CA GLU A 15 -8.72 -13.40 -1.79
C GLU A 15 -9.47 -12.08 -1.59
N ILE A 16 -9.04 -11.05 -2.30
CA ILE A 16 -9.61 -9.70 -2.20
C ILE A 16 -9.84 -9.09 -3.58
N THR A 17 -10.90 -8.30 -3.69
CA THR A 17 -11.16 -7.48 -4.89
C THR A 17 -10.17 -6.32 -4.98
N PRO A 18 -9.97 -5.73 -6.17
CA PRO A 18 -9.14 -4.53 -6.31
C PRO A 18 -9.56 -3.39 -5.36
N ASN A 19 -10.86 -3.14 -5.23
CA ASN A 19 -11.38 -2.10 -4.34
C ASN A 19 -11.11 -2.39 -2.86
N GLN A 20 -11.21 -3.65 -2.44
CA GLN A 20 -10.85 -4.04 -1.08
C GLN A 20 -9.36 -3.84 -0.82
N LEU A 21 -8.49 -4.21 -1.78
CA LEU A 21 -7.04 -4.02 -1.66
C LEU A 21 -6.69 -2.54 -1.50
N VAL A 22 -7.23 -1.67 -2.37
CA VAL A 22 -7.00 -0.22 -2.29
C VAL A 22 -7.52 0.39 -0.99
N SER A 23 -8.64 -0.12 -0.46
CA SER A 23 -9.21 0.35 0.81
C SER A 23 -8.41 -0.08 2.03
N MET A 24 -7.95 -1.34 2.05
CA MET A 24 -7.24 -1.93 3.19
C MET A 24 -5.75 -1.55 3.20
N PHE A 25 -5.15 -1.41 2.02
CA PHE A 25 -3.72 -1.21 1.84
C PHE A 25 -3.41 -0.07 0.86
N PRO A 26 -3.92 1.16 1.11
CA PRO A 26 -3.62 2.29 0.24
C PRO A 26 -2.14 2.66 0.30
N ILE A 27 -1.61 3.16 -0.80
CA ILE A 27 -0.30 3.83 -0.83
C ILE A 27 -0.44 5.15 -0.07
N GLU A 28 0.19 5.24 1.09
CA GLU A 28 -0.01 6.35 2.01
C GLU A 28 1.20 6.60 2.91
N ILE A 29 1.23 7.80 3.48
CA ILE A 29 2.11 8.17 4.58
C ILE A 29 1.27 8.86 5.65
N GLN A 30 1.38 8.41 6.89
CA GLN A 30 0.62 8.99 7.99
C GLN A 30 1.41 8.95 9.31
N GLU A 31 1.11 9.88 10.20
CA GLU A 31 1.57 9.83 11.58
C GLU A 31 0.53 9.17 12.47
N HIS A 32 0.90 8.03 13.04
CA HIS A 32 0.12 7.29 14.01
C HIS A 32 0.54 7.66 15.45
N PRO A 33 -0.40 7.87 16.39
CA PRO A 33 -0.08 8.33 17.75
C PRO A 33 0.91 7.46 18.52
N PHE A 34 0.97 6.16 18.23
CA PHE A 34 1.78 5.20 18.96
C PHE A 34 2.92 4.58 18.14
N MET A 35 2.86 4.66 16.81
CA MET A 35 3.84 4.00 15.91
C MET A 35 4.70 5.02 15.15
N GLY A 36 4.54 6.31 15.47
CA GLY A 36 5.17 7.40 14.76
C GLY A 36 4.76 7.44 13.29
N LYS A 37 5.73 7.69 12.42
CA LYS A 37 5.51 7.77 10.97
C LYS A 37 5.35 6.36 10.39
N ILE A 38 4.19 6.13 9.78
CA ILE A 38 3.87 4.93 9.02
C ILE A 38 3.89 5.26 7.53
N GLU A 39 4.50 4.39 6.73
CA GLU A 39 4.52 4.50 5.28
C GLU A 39 4.11 3.17 4.66
N ARG A 40 3.12 3.19 3.75
CA ARG A 40 2.73 2.02 2.98
C ARG A 40 3.07 2.25 1.52
N VAL A 41 3.84 1.34 0.96
CA VAL A 41 4.25 1.36 -0.44
C VAL A 41 3.84 0.07 -1.13
N TRP A 42 3.68 0.14 -2.44
CA TRP A 42 3.61 -1.05 -3.29
C TRP A 42 4.92 -1.18 -4.06
N GLN A 43 5.52 -2.36 -4.08
CA GLN A 43 6.83 -2.60 -4.68
C GLN A 43 6.78 -3.78 -5.65
N THR A 44 7.31 -3.56 -6.84
CA THR A 44 7.70 -4.61 -7.80
C THR A 44 9.23 -4.72 -7.81
N ASP A 45 9.76 -5.66 -8.58
CA ASP A 45 11.22 -5.83 -8.73
C ASP A 45 11.91 -4.58 -9.32
N ASP A 46 11.19 -3.80 -10.14
CA ASP A 46 11.70 -2.65 -10.89
C ASP A 46 11.25 -1.29 -10.34
N ARG A 47 10.20 -1.25 -9.50
CA ARG A 47 9.56 0.01 -9.12
C ARG A 47 8.96 0.00 -7.72
N THR A 48 9.07 1.14 -7.03
CA THR A 48 8.34 1.43 -5.80
C THR A 48 7.32 2.53 -6.05
N TYR A 49 6.05 2.24 -5.78
CA TYR A 49 4.94 3.18 -5.76
C TYR A 49 4.73 3.68 -4.33
N SER A 50 5.01 4.96 -4.12
CA SER A 50 5.00 5.63 -2.81
C SER A 50 4.51 7.07 -2.97
N ILE A 51 4.26 7.77 -1.85
CA ILE A 51 3.92 9.19 -1.86
C ILE A 51 5.03 10.06 -2.51
N GLN A 52 6.27 9.58 -2.51
CA GLN A 52 7.45 10.26 -3.01
C GLN A 52 7.65 10.03 -4.51
N THR A 53 7.18 8.91 -5.04
CA THR A 53 7.37 8.52 -6.46
C THR A 53 6.13 8.74 -7.32
N ILE A 54 4.96 8.93 -6.72
CA ILE A 54 3.72 9.26 -7.42
C ILE A 54 3.62 10.77 -7.68
N ASP A 55 3.10 11.14 -8.85
CA ASP A 55 2.84 12.52 -9.20
C ASP A 55 1.86 13.16 -8.20
N LYS A 56 2.21 14.36 -7.72
CA LYS A 56 1.48 15.12 -6.70
C LYS A 56 0.01 15.39 -7.06
N ASN A 57 -0.34 15.42 -8.35
CA ASN A 57 -1.72 15.58 -8.81
C ASN A 57 -2.62 14.41 -8.43
N PHE A 58 -2.04 13.24 -8.13
CA PHE A 58 -2.74 12.06 -7.66
C PHE A 58 -2.61 11.85 -6.15
N ILE A 59 -2.16 12.84 -5.40
CA ILE A 59 -2.03 12.76 -3.94
C ILE A 59 -3.11 13.62 -3.30
N ILE A 60 -3.84 13.03 -2.35
CA ILE A 60 -4.77 13.74 -1.47
C ILE A 60 -4.02 14.03 -0.17
N ASP A 61 -3.89 15.31 0.15
CA ASP A 61 -3.40 15.74 1.47
C ASP A 61 -4.59 15.84 2.44
N LYS A 62 -4.61 14.96 3.43
CA LYS A 62 -5.61 14.92 4.51
C LYS A 62 -5.00 15.40 5.83
N SER A 63 -3.81 16.01 5.79
CA SER A 63 -3.11 16.46 6.99
C SER A 63 -3.92 17.58 7.66
N PHE A 64 -4.17 17.42 8.95
CA PHE A 64 -4.75 18.49 9.78
C PHE A 64 -3.75 18.85 10.88
N LYS A 65 -3.72 18.06 11.96
CA LYS A 65 -2.70 18.19 13.02
C LYS A 65 -1.47 17.32 12.79
N ASN A 66 -1.66 16.19 12.13
CA ASN A 66 -0.64 15.18 11.87
C ASN A 66 -0.53 14.96 10.36
N LEU A 67 0.63 14.50 9.90
CA LEU A 67 0.86 14.13 8.51
C LEU A 67 -0.12 13.03 8.09
N HIS A 68 -0.83 13.23 6.98
CA HIS A 68 -1.61 12.18 6.32
C HIS A 68 -1.74 12.50 4.82
N LYS A 69 -1.04 11.75 3.98
CA LYS A 69 -1.16 11.84 2.51
C LYS A 69 -1.42 10.46 1.94
N VAL A 70 -2.34 10.39 0.97
CA VAL A 70 -2.76 9.14 0.36
C VAL A 70 -2.90 9.31 -1.15
N VAL A 71 -2.51 8.29 -1.92
CA VAL A 71 -2.73 8.28 -3.37
C VAL A 71 -4.23 8.19 -3.67
N LYS A 72 -4.71 8.88 -4.70
CA LYS A 72 -6.12 8.81 -5.12
C LYS A 72 -6.49 7.39 -5.54
N THR A 73 -7.69 6.96 -5.16
CA THR A 73 -8.22 5.60 -5.41
C THR A 73 -8.13 5.21 -6.89
N GLU A 74 -8.52 6.11 -7.80
CA GLU A 74 -8.48 5.87 -9.24
C GLU A 74 -7.06 5.60 -9.75
N LYS A 75 -6.05 6.28 -9.18
CA LYS A 75 -4.65 6.05 -9.56
C LYS A 75 -4.13 4.72 -9.01
N MET A 76 -4.54 4.34 -7.80
CA MET A 76 -4.20 3.03 -7.24
C MET A 76 -4.82 1.90 -8.06
N LEU A 77 -6.08 2.03 -8.49
CA LEU A 77 -6.74 1.06 -9.37
C LEU A 77 -6.06 0.98 -10.74
N GLU A 78 -5.65 2.11 -11.31
CA GLU A 78 -4.86 2.15 -12.55
C GLU A 78 -3.53 1.39 -12.39
N ILE A 79 -2.81 1.60 -11.29
CA ILE A 79 -1.57 0.86 -10.99
C ILE A 79 -1.88 -0.63 -10.90
N LEU A 80 -2.86 -1.05 -10.07
CA LEU A 80 -3.23 -2.46 -9.91
C LEU A 80 -3.61 -3.14 -11.23
N SER A 81 -4.22 -2.42 -12.16
CA SER A 81 -4.59 -2.98 -13.46
C SER A 81 -3.38 -3.53 -14.23
N ASN A 82 -2.20 -2.94 -14.02
CA ASN A 82 -0.94 -3.25 -14.69
C ASN A 82 -0.02 -4.18 -13.88
N LEU A 83 -0.33 -4.43 -12.60
CA LEU A 83 0.49 -5.29 -11.75
C LEU A 83 0.02 -6.75 -11.83
N LYS A 84 0.99 -7.66 -11.98
CA LYS A 84 0.77 -9.10 -11.88
C LYS A 84 1.17 -9.63 -10.51
N ASN A 85 2.41 -9.34 -10.10
CA ASN A 85 2.96 -9.69 -8.79
C ASN A 85 3.60 -8.45 -8.20
N PHE A 86 3.36 -8.19 -6.92
CA PHE A 86 3.97 -7.08 -6.19
C PHE A 86 3.89 -7.35 -4.69
N GLN A 87 4.61 -6.53 -3.93
CA GLN A 87 4.59 -6.55 -2.47
C GLN A 87 3.95 -5.27 -1.95
N ILE A 88 3.16 -5.41 -0.89
CA ILE A 88 2.75 -4.29 -0.05
C ILE A 88 3.70 -4.28 1.14
N ILE A 89 4.38 -3.16 1.35
CA ILE A 89 5.32 -3.00 2.47
C ILE A 89 4.84 -1.88 3.36
N LEU A 90 4.67 -2.19 4.64
CA LEU A 90 4.33 -1.25 5.71
C LEU A 90 5.57 -0.98 6.55
N PHE A 91 6.10 0.24 6.48
CA PHE A 91 7.22 0.70 7.30
C PHE A 91 6.71 1.43 8.53
N TYR A 92 7.22 1.09 9.71
CA TYR A 92 6.94 1.76 10.99
C TYR A 92 8.02 1.40 12.01
N GLU A 93 8.46 2.34 12.85
CA GLU A 93 9.40 2.10 13.97
C GLU A 93 10.58 1.16 13.64
N ASP A 94 11.29 1.42 12.54
CA ASP A 94 12.41 0.60 12.04
C ASP A 94 12.06 -0.86 11.70
N LYS A 95 10.76 -1.19 11.65
CA LYS A 95 10.20 -2.47 11.24
C LYS A 95 9.56 -2.37 9.87
N LYS A 96 9.39 -3.53 9.25
CA LYS A 96 8.61 -3.69 8.02
C LYS A 96 7.73 -4.92 8.10
N ASP A 97 6.47 -4.75 7.71
CA ASP A 97 5.57 -5.86 7.40
C ASP A 97 5.40 -5.98 5.90
N ILE A 98 5.53 -7.20 5.38
CA ILE A 98 5.49 -7.48 3.94
C ILE A 98 4.32 -8.42 3.65
N TYR A 99 3.55 -8.06 2.63
CA TYR A 99 2.49 -8.87 2.07
C TYR A 99 2.79 -9.12 0.60
N ASP A 100 2.83 -10.38 0.17
CA ASP A 100 2.92 -10.73 -1.23
C ASP A 100 1.52 -10.67 -1.85
N VAL A 101 1.42 -10.08 -3.04
CA VAL A 101 0.17 -9.97 -3.77
C VAL A 101 0.34 -10.51 -5.19
N GLU A 102 -0.55 -11.43 -5.56
CA GLU A 102 -0.66 -12.00 -6.89
C GLU A 102 -2.03 -11.68 -7.49
N LYS A 103 -2.05 -11.22 -8.74
CA LYS A 103 -3.27 -11.05 -9.52
C LYS A 103 -3.78 -12.41 -9.99
N LEU A 104 -4.92 -12.83 -9.46
CA LEU A 104 -5.65 -14.00 -9.92
C LEU A 104 -6.39 -13.57 -11.20
N SER A 105 -5.78 -13.92 -12.33
CA SER A 105 -6.24 -13.80 -13.73
C SER A 105 -7.45 -12.89 -13.98
#